data_AF-A0A023GJC6-F1
#
_entry.id   AF-A0A023GJC6-F1
#
_cell.length_a   1.000
_cell.length_b   1.000
_cell.length_c   1.000
_cell.angle_alpha   90.00
_cell.angle_beta   90.00
_cell.angle_gamma   90.00
#
_symmetry.space_group_name_H-M   'P 1'
#
loop_
_entity.id
_entity.type
_entity.pdbx_description
1 polymer ?
#
loop_
_entity_poly.entity_id
_entity_poly.type
_entity_poly.pdbx_seq_one_letter_code
_entity_poly.pdbx_strand_id
1 'polypeptide(L)'
;QLPNQQSGPLEGAASCSLVQSHSFLHQALERVSAAELRHPTARQGWLETSVRDLERLAEIEPQLTAAATCASLYIRCQLLLAKIMSNKSWLNLSAASPLQGSALRSLLEQLLQQTFVLQRQFLGLRPSEEGYLRLLRLRALALQLVVVIRGSNASALGLCEAFLEQLEGLQGFLEEHDLQPDAFTAAMLREVDALEEPKPGAVARVLQPLLQAHACPTLRFAADTNQSGAQPNSGLERIKQTRAILYEPAGETDLPQKFTAGLVLPITLDAEIESVQDVRNVRVKVRYPDKQVQLILPRLADFRQLEELKYRLYTTVLLSHGVWSEALHVEMGLVLDFTDTEAAAPGKGSSGQRSGLRVEDHTIELCRPVRVYIAPKPIKRGL
;
A
#
# COMPACT_ATOMS: atom_id res chain seq x y z
N GLN A 1 -39.39 -49.65 -15.59
CA GLN A 1 -38.27 -49.63 -14.63
C GLN A 1 -37.04 -49.12 -15.36
N LEU A 2 -36.67 -47.86 -15.13
CA LEU A 2 -35.40 -47.26 -15.57
C LEU A 2 -34.91 -46.42 -14.38
N PRO A 3 -33.65 -46.57 -13.93
CA PRO A 3 -33.18 -45.99 -12.68
C PRO A 3 -32.66 -44.56 -12.87
N ASN A 4 -32.91 -43.76 -11.84
CA ASN A 4 -32.35 -42.44 -11.56
C ASN A 4 -30.83 -42.41 -11.75
N GLN A 5 -30.33 -41.47 -12.57
CA GLN A 5 -28.93 -41.02 -12.48
C GLN A 5 -28.89 -39.82 -11.53
N GLN A 6 -28.25 -40.02 -10.37
CA GLN A 6 -27.85 -38.97 -9.45
C GLN A 6 -26.68 -38.19 -10.05
N SER A 7 -26.81 -36.87 -10.04
CA SER A 7 -25.80 -35.87 -10.35
C SER A 7 -24.83 -35.68 -9.18
N GLY A 8 -23.52 -35.76 -9.45
CA GLY A 8 -22.43 -35.33 -8.57
C GLY A 8 -21.09 -35.87 -9.08
N PRO A 9 -20.18 -35.01 -9.59
CA PRO A 9 -19.07 -34.51 -8.76
C PRO A 9 -18.53 -33.13 -9.20
N LEU A 10 -18.77 -32.05 -8.43
CA LEU A 10 -18.13 -30.75 -8.69
C LEU A 10 -17.37 -30.18 -7.47
N GLU A 11 -17.68 -30.58 -6.24
CA GLU A 11 -17.02 -30.05 -5.04
C GLU A 11 -15.61 -30.61 -4.80
N GLY A 12 -15.35 -31.87 -5.21
CA GLY A 12 -14.03 -32.51 -5.01
C GLY A 12 -12.90 -31.91 -5.84
N ALA A 13 -13.19 -31.41 -7.05
CA ALA A 13 -12.18 -30.82 -7.94
C ALA A 13 -11.74 -29.42 -7.50
N ALA A 14 -12.67 -28.61 -7.00
CA ALA A 14 -12.38 -27.25 -6.51
C ALA A 14 -11.48 -27.28 -5.25
N SER A 15 -11.72 -28.21 -4.33
CA SER A 15 -10.88 -28.37 -3.13
C SER A 15 -9.43 -28.79 -3.46
N CYS A 16 -9.24 -29.66 -4.46
CA CYS A 16 -7.91 -30.08 -4.90
C CYS A 16 -7.13 -28.94 -5.58
N SER A 17 -7.81 -28.11 -6.39
CA SER A 17 -7.22 -26.92 -7.02
C SER A 17 -6.73 -25.91 -5.98
N LEU A 18 -7.54 -25.62 -4.96
CA LEU A 18 -7.19 -24.65 -3.92
C LEU A 18 -5.95 -25.09 -3.11
N VAL A 19 -5.86 -26.38 -2.76
CA VAL A 19 -4.68 -26.93 -2.06
C VAL A 19 -3.42 -26.79 -2.90
N GLN A 20 -3.52 -27.01 -4.21
CA GLN A 20 -2.40 -26.78 -5.14
C GLN A 20 -2.02 -25.30 -5.19
N SER A 21 -3.00 -24.40 -5.33
CA SER A 21 -2.79 -22.94 -5.30
C SER A 21 -2.10 -22.47 -4.01
N HIS A 22 -2.51 -23.02 -2.86
CA HIS A 22 -1.87 -22.77 -1.56
C HIS A 22 -0.41 -23.25 -1.56
N SER A 23 -0.16 -24.48 -2.00
CA SER A 23 1.20 -25.03 -2.09
C SER A 23 2.10 -24.23 -3.02
N PHE A 24 1.57 -23.75 -4.16
CA PHE A 24 2.31 -22.94 -5.12
C PHE A 24 2.73 -21.60 -4.53
N LEU A 25 1.83 -20.95 -3.77
CA LEU A 25 2.15 -19.70 -3.07
C LEU A 25 3.29 -19.90 -2.09
N HIS A 26 3.23 -20.93 -1.25
CA HIS A 26 4.31 -21.25 -0.30
C HIS A 26 5.63 -21.57 -1.02
N GLN A 27 5.59 -22.35 -2.09
CA GLN A 27 6.77 -22.64 -2.91
C GLN A 27 7.38 -21.38 -3.54
N ALA A 28 6.55 -20.40 -3.95
CA ALA A 28 7.04 -19.11 -4.43
C ALA A 28 7.80 -18.35 -3.33
N LEU A 29 7.26 -18.30 -2.11
CA LEU A 29 7.94 -17.68 -0.96
C LEU A 29 9.23 -18.42 -0.58
N GLU A 30 9.22 -19.75 -0.61
CA GLU A 30 10.41 -20.57 -0.36
C GLU A 30 11.51 -20.32 -1.39
N ARG A 31 11.15 -20.23 -2.68
CA ARG A 31 12.10 -19.86 -3.76
C ARG A 31 12.73 -18.50 -3.50
N VAL A 32 11.96 -17.51 -3.05
CA VAL A 32 12.50 -16.19 -2.66
C VAL A 32 13.48 -16.31 -1.49
N SER A 33 13.13 -17.09 -0.46
CA SER A 33 14.01 -17.29 0.69
C SER A 33 15.33 -17.97 0.32
N ALA A 34 15.28 -18.98 -0.56
CA ALA A 34 16.48 -19.66 -1.06
C ALA A 34 17.35 -18.76 -1.96
N ALA A 35 16.75 -17.73 -2.58
CA ALA A 35 17.46 -16.75 -3.38
C ALA A 35 18.24 -15.71 -2.54
N GLU A 36 18.02 -15.63 -1.22
CA GLU A 36 18.74 -14.68 -0.34
C GLU A 36 20.26 -14.87 -0.37
N LEU A 37 20.73 -16.12 -0.54
CA LEU A 37 22.15 -16.49 -0.57
C LEU A 37 22.80 -16.33 -1.96
N ARG A 38 22.04 -15.88 -2.97
CA ARG A 38 22.52 -15.79 -4.36
C ARG A 38 23.13 -14.42 -4.65
N HIS A 39 23.90 -14.36 -5.75
CA HIS A 39 24.45 -13.11 -6.26
C HIS A 39 23.33 -12.05 -6.47
N PRO A 40 23.57 -10.75 -6.19
CA PRO A 40 22.52 -9.72 -6.21
C PRO A 40 21.68 -9.66 -7.48
N THR A 41 22.29 -9.81 -8.66
CA THR A 41 21.57 -9.81 -9.95
C THR A 41 20.66 -11.02 -10.11
N ALA A 42 21.13 -12.21 -9.73
CA ALA A 42 20.32 -13.41 -9.76
C ALA A 42 19.14 -13.29 -8.80
N ARG A 43 19.38 -12.77 -7.57
CA ARG A 43 18.32 -12.51 -6.59
C ARG A 43 17.24 -11.59 -7.15
N GLN A 44 17.60 -10.49 -7.82
CA GLN A 44 16.63 -9.59 -8.44
C GLN A 44 15.75 -10.30 -9.48
N GLY A 45 16.34 -11.14 -10.34
CA GLY A 45 15.58 -11.92 -11.33
C GLY A 45 14.60 -12.94 -10.71
N TRP A 46 14.99 -13.56 -9.59
CA TRP A 46 14.09 -14.45 -8.82
C TRP A 46 12.93 -13.70 -8.18
N LEU A 47 13.19 -12.52 -7.60
CA LEU A 47 12.14 -11.65 -7.06
C LEU A 47 11.16 -11.23 -8.17
N GLU A 48 11.66 -10.78 -9.33
CA GLU A 48 10.82 -10.37 -10.48
C GLU A 48 9.95 -11.53 -11.03
N THR A 49 10.49 -12.74 -11.05
CA THR A 49 9.73 -13.93 -11.46
C THR A 49 8.67 -14.29 -10.43
N SER A 50 9.00 -14.29 -9.14
CA SER A 50 8.05 -14.60 -8.07
C SER A 50 6.91 -13.58 -7.99
N VAL A 51 7.19 -12.30 -8.25
CA VAL A 51 6.16 -11.26 -8.39
C VAL A 51 5.17 -11.60 -9.49
N ARG A 52 5.64 -11.92 -10.69
CA ARG A 52 4.77 -12.27 -11.83
C ARG A 52 3.95 -13.54 -11.56
N ASP A 53 4.59 -14.56 -10.97
CA ASP A 53 3.93 -15.81 -10.61
C ASP A 53 2.77 -15.57 -9.62
N LEU A 54 2.99 -14.75 -8.58
CA LEU A 54 1.98 -14.44 -7.57
C LEU A 54 0.87 -13.51 -8.09
N GLU A 55 1.19 -12.54 -8.95
CA GLU A 55 0.16 -11.74 -9.62
C GLU A 55 -0.74 -12.60 -10.50
N ARG A 56 -0.15 -13.56 -11.21
CA ARG A 56 -0.92 -14.50 -12.02
C ARG A 56 -1.79 -15.41 -11.16
N LEU A 57 -1.27 -15.87 -10.02
CA LEU A 57 -2.08 -16.62 -9.05
C LEU A 57 -3.27 -15.78 -8.56
N ALA A 58 -3.05 -14.49 -8.26
CA ALA A 58 -4.10 -13.60 -7.78
C ALA A 58 -5.24 -13.40 -8.80
N GLU A 59 -4.95 -13.49 -10.11
CA GLU A 59 -5.93 -13.44 -11.19
C GLU A 59 -6.70 -14.77 -11.36
N ILE A 60 -6.04 -15.91 -11.12
CA ILE A 60 -6.60 -17.24 -11.40
C ILE A 60 -7.40 -17.80 -10.22
N GLU A 61 -6.98 -17.51 -8.98
CA GLU A 61 -7.57 -18.08 -7.76
C GLU A 61 -8.21 -16.98 -6.89
N PRO A 62 -9.52 -16.70 -7.04
CA PRO A 62 -10.21 -15.61 -6.34
C PRO A 62 -10.14 -15.69 -4.81
N GLN A 63 -10.06 -16.90 -4.25
CA GLN A 63 -9.99 -17.12 -2.80
C GLN A 63 -8.65 -16.69 -2.21
N LEU A 64 -7.58 -16.73 -3.01
CA LEU A 64 -6.21 -16.39 -2.60
C LEU A 64 -5.73 -15.04 -3.16
N THR A 65 -6.57 -14.29 -3.88
CA THR A 65 -6.20 -12.99 -4.47
C THR A 65 -5.53 -12.07 -3.47
N ALA A 66 -6.13 -11.86 -2.29
CA ALA A 66 -5.60 -10.95 -1.28
C ALA A 66 -4.24 -11.42 -0.73
N ALA A 67 -4.08 -12.71 -0.41
CA ALA A 67 -2.82 -13.27 0.09
C ALA A 67 -1.71 -13.20 -0.98
N ALA A 68 -2.04 -13.55 -2.23
CA ALA A 68 -1.11 -13.50 -3.36
C ALA A 68 -0.70 -12.06 -3.70
N THR A 69 -1.64 -11.11 -3.67
CA THR A 69 -1.33 -9.67 -3.85
C THR A 69 -0.49 -9.13 -2.69
N CYS A 70 -0.78 -9.51 -1.44
CA CYS A 70 0.04 -9.14 -0.28
C CYS A 70 1.49 -9.64 -0.43
N ALA A 71 1.67 -10.92 -0.76
CA ALA A 71 2.98 -11.52 -0.97
C ALA A 71 3.72 -10.87 -2.16
N SER A 72 3.04 -10.66 -3.28
CA SER A 72 3.61 -9.98 -4.44
C SER A 72 4.07 -8.56 -4.11
N LEU A 73 3.25 -7.79 -3.38
CA LEU A 73 3.60 -6.42 -2.97
C LEU A 73 4.79 -6.41 -1.98
N TYR A 74 4.84 -7.35 -1.04
CA TYR A 74 5.99 -7.53 -0.14
C TYR A 74 7.28 -7.81 -0.94
N ILE A 75 7.25 -8.75 -1.88
CA ILE A 75 8.41 -9.10 -2.72
C ILE A 75 8.82 -7.94 -3.64
N ARG A 76 7.85 -7.14 -4.14
CA ARG A 76 8.14 -5.91 -4.89
C ARG A 76 8.92 -4.91 -4.03
N CYS A 77 8.54 -4.73 -2.77
CA CYS A 77 9.29 -3.89 -1.83
C CYS A 77 10.71 -4.42 -1.61
N GLN A 78 10.88 -5.74 -1.46
CA GLN A 78 12.22 -6.36 -1.37
C GLN A 78 13.05 -6.12 -2.64
N LEU A 79 12.43 -6.18 -3.82
CA LEU A 79 13.09 -5.90 -5.10
C LEU A 79 13.53 -4.45 -5.20
N LEU A 80 12.69 -3.49 -4.81
CA LEU A 80 13.04 -2.07 -4.75
C LEU A 80 14.21 -1.83 -3.79
N LEU A 81 14.16 -2.44 -2.60
CA LEU A 81 15.25 -2.38 -1.63
C LEU A 81 16.55 -2.93 -2.24
N ALA A 82 16.50 -4.10 -2.87
CA ALA A 82 17.67 -4.70 -3.51
C ALA A 82 18.23 -3.83 -4.65
N LYS A 83 17.36 -3.20 -5.44
CA LYS A 83 17.75 -2.25 -6.51
C LYS A 83 18.44 -1.03 -5.92
N ILE A 84 17.89 -0.43 -4.86
CA ILE A 84 18.52 0.70 -4.16
C ILE A 84 19.87 0.28 -3.57
N MET A 85 19.92 -0.82 -2.81
CA MET A 85 21.13 -1.28 -2.14
C MET A 85 22.26 -1.63 -3.11
N SER A 86 21.93 -2.16 -4.29
CA SER A 86 22.91 -2.48 -5.34
C SER A 86 23.58 -1.23 -5.94
N ASN A 87 22.89 -0.09 -5.93
CA ASN A 87 23.44 1.17 -6.41
C ASN A 87 24.00 1.97 -5.22
N LYS A 88 25.32 2.03 -5.06
CA LYS A 88 25.97 2.74 -3.93
C LYS A 88 25.67 4.24 -3.83
N SER A 89 24.91 4.82 -4.76
CA SER A 89 24.49 6.24 -4.73
C SER A 89 23.72 6.64 -3.47
N TRP A 90 23.02 5.70 -2.81
CA TRP A 90 22.29 5.98 -1.56
C TRP A 90 23.21 6.31 -0.37
N LEU A 91 24.49 5.94 -0.43
CA LEU A 91 25.48 6.25 0.61
C LEU A 91 25.98 7.69 0.52
N ASN A 92 26.09 8.23 -0.70
CA ASN A 92 26.66 9.54 -0.98
C ASN A 92 25.86 10.22 -2.11
N LEU A 93 24.61 10.59 -1.81
CA LEU A 93 23.73 11.23 -2.79
C LEU A 93 24.28 12.58 -3.27
N SER A 94 25.06 13.29 -2.45
CA SER A 94 25.74 14.53 -2.82
C SER A 94 26.80 14.36 -3.92
N ALA A 95 27.38 13.17 -4.05
CA ALA A 95 28.37 12.84 -5.07
C ALA A 95 27.75 12.16 -6.32
N ALA A 96 26.46 11.83 -6.26
CA ALA A 96 25.76 11.17 -7.36
C ALA A 96 25.40 12.17 -8.48
N SER A 97 25.36 11.71 -9.72
CA SER A 97 24.88 12.54 -10.82
C SER A 97 23.40 12.91 -10.64
N PRO A 98 22.90 14.02 -11.20
CA PRO A 98 21.49 14.41 -11.07
C PRO A 98 20.50 13.32 -11.51
N LEU A 99 20.85 12.57 -12.57
CA LEU A 99 20.05 11.44 -13.07
C LEU A 99 20.02 10.26 -12.09
N GLN A 100 21.16 9.94 -11.46
CA GLN A 100 21.21 8.89 -10.44
C GLN A 100 20.45 9.29 -9.18
N GLY A 101 20.55 10.57 -8.81
CA GLY A 101 19.85 11.12 -7.66
C GLY A 101 18.33 11.17 -7.87
N SER A 102 17.83 11.45 -9.07
CA SER A 102 16.39 11.41 -9.36
C SER A 102 15.85 9.98 -9.39
N ALA A 103 16.59 9.04 -10.00
CA ALA A 103 16.22 7.63 -10.02
C ALA A 103 16.16 7.03 -8.61
N LEU A 104 17.14 7.32 -7.75
CA LEU A 104 17.13 6.87 -6.35
C LEU A 104 15.91 7.39 -5.59
N ARG A 105 15.60 8.70 -5.73
CA ARG A 105 14.44 9.31 -5.06
C ARG A 105 13.15 8.65 -5.50
N SER A 106 12.97 8.43 -6.80
CA SER A 106 11.79 7.73 -7.35
C SER A 106 11.64 6.31 -6.78
N LEU A 107 12.73 5.53 -6.74
CA LEU A 107 12.71 4.18 -6.16
C LEU A 107 12.37 4.20 -4.66
N LEU A 108 12.92 5.17 -3.91
CA LEU A 108 12.67 5.33 -2.48
C LEU A 108 11.23 5.77 -2.21
N GLU A 109 10.70 6.75 -2.96
CA GLU A 109 9.30 7.17 -2.89
C GLU A 109 8.36 6.00 -3.18
N GLN A 110 8.66 5.20 -4.19
CA GLN A 110 7.88 4.00 -4.51
C GLN A 110 7.96 2.96 -3.40
N LEU A 111 9.13 2.72 -2.80
CA LEU A 111 9.30 1.79 -1.69
C LEU A 111 8.50 2.23 -0.46
N LEU A 112 8.58 3.50 -0.09
CA LEU A 112 7.82 4.06 1.03
C LEU A 112 6.32 3.90 0.78
N GLN A 113 5.83 4.33 -0.38
CA GLN A 113 4.41 4.20 -0.73
C GLN A 113 3.93 2.74 -0.69
N GLN A 114 4.70 1.82 -1.26
CA GLN A 114 4.29 0.41 -1.29
C GLN A 114 4.30 -0.24 0.08
N THR A 115 5.27 0.10 0.95
CA THR A 115 5.27 -0.40 2.34
C THR A 115 4.13 0.18 3.17
N PHE A 116 3.74 1.43 2.93
CA PHE A 116 2.55 2.03 3.54
C PHE A 116 1.27 1.34 3.09
N VAL A 117 1.08 1.13 1.79
CA VAL A 117 -0.06 0.37 1.25
C VAL A 117 -0.11 -1.03 1.86
N LEU A 118 1.03 -1.70 1.91
CA LEU A 118 1.15 -3.06 2.43
C LEU A 118 0.71 -3.17 3.89
N GLN A 119 1.04 -2.19 4.74
CA GLN A 119 0.63 -2.21 6.16
C GLN A 119 -0.85 -1.94 6.40
N ARG A 120 -1.51 -1.20 5.52
CA ARG A 120 -2.85 -0.64 5.77
C ARG A 120 -3.95 -1.27 4.93
N GLN A 121 -3.62 -1.86 3.78
CA GLN A 121 -4.60 -2.38 2.84
C GLN A 121 -5.07 -3.80 3.17
N PHE A 122 -4.23 -4.60 3.82
CA PHE A 122 -4.48 -6.02 4.07
C PHE A 122 -4.95 -6.25 5.51
N LEU A 123 -6.01 -7.05 5.65
CA LEU A 123 -6.63 -7.40 6.92
C LEU A 123 -6.51 -8.89 7.18
N GLY A 124 -6.75 -9.29 8.44
CA GLY A 124 -6.79 -10.69 8.84
C GLY A 124 -5.42 -11.36 8.90
N LEU A 125 -4.32 -10.61 8.79
CA LEU A 125 -2.95 -11.09 8.97
C LEU A 125 -2.72 -11.53 10.43
N ARG A 126 -1.93 -12.60 10.63
CA ARG A 126 -1.51 -13.01 11.98
C ARG A 126 -0.46 -12.03 12.51
N PRO A 127 -0.30 -11.89 13.84
CA PRO A 127 0.72 -11.01 14.40
C PRO A 127 2.13 -11.26 13.87
N SER A 128 2.50 -12.54 13.67
CA SER A 128 3.79 -12.92 13.06
C SER A 128 3.95 -12.42 11.62
N GLU A 129 2.86 -12.38 10.85
CA GLU A 129 2.86 -11.95 9.46
C GLU A 129 2.88 -10.42 9.37
N GLU A 130 2.06 -9.77 10.19
CA GLU A 130 2.05 -8.31 10.35
C GLU A 130 3.43 -7.81 10.84
N GLY A 131 4.11 -8.58 11.69
CA GLY A 131 5.48 -8.32 12.10
C GLY A 131 6.42 -8.15 10.90
N TYR A 132 6.39 -9.05 9.91
CA TYR A 132 7.20 -8.91 8.69
C TYR A 132 6.92 -7.59 7.95
N LEU A 133 5.66 -7.19 7.86
CA LEU A 133 5.24 -5.96 7.17
C LEU A 133 5.73 -4.70 7.92
N ARG A 134 5.61 -4.69 9.24
CA ARG A 134 6.12 -3.60 10.11
C ARG A 134 7.64 -3.50 10.06
N LEU A 135 8.35 -4.63 10.11
CA LEU A 135 9.81 -4.70 9.98
C LEU A 135 10.28 -4.15 8.62
N LEU A 136 9.62 -4.55 7.53
CA LEU A 136 9.94 -4.09 6.18
C LEU A 136 9.74 -2.56 6.04
N ARG A 137 8.63 -2.04 6.57
CA ARG A 137 8.37 -0.59 6.62
C ARG A 137 9.45 0.14 7.38
N LEU A 138 9.77 -0.32 8.59
CA LEU A 138 10.77 0.31 9.44
C LEU A 138 12.15 0.35 8.76
N ARG A 139 12.49 -0.71 8.02
CA ARG A 139 13.70 -0.75 7.20
C ARG A 139 13.69 0.28 6.06
N ALA A 140 12.55 0.48 5.41
CA ALA A 140 12.39 1.52 4.39
C ALA A 140 12.54 2.94 4.98
N LEU A 141 11.96 3.18 6.16
CA LEU A 141 12.12 4.44 6.90
C LEU A 141 13.57 4.67 7.34
N ALA A 142 14.25 3.64 7.83
CA ALA A 142 15.68 3.72 8.16
C ALA A 142 16.52 4.10 6.93
N LEU A 143 16.23 3.51 5.77
CA LEU A 143 16.89 3.86 4.51
C LEU A 143 16.60 5.31 4.11
N GLN A 144 15.36 5.77 4.22
CA GLN A 144 14.97 7.17 3.96
C GLN A 144 15.76 8.13 4.85
N LEU A 145 15.86 7.83 6.15
CA LEU A 145 16.57 8.66 7.12
C LEU A 145 18.06 8.80 6.75
N VAL A 146 18.72 7.69 6.41
CA VAL A 146 20.12 7.69 5.95
C VAL A 146 20.29 8.51 4.67
N VAL A 147 19.42 8.32 3.68
CA VAL A 147 19.49 9.03 2.39
C VAL A 147 19.28 10.54 2.57
N VAL A 148 18.31 10.95 3.39
CA VAL A 148 18.04 12.38 3.64
C VAL A 148 19.21 13.03 4.37
N ILE A 149 19.71 12.42 5.44
CA ILE A 149 20.78 12.99 6.26
C ILE A 149 22.11 13.08 5.51
N ARG A 150 22.39 12.13 4.61
CA ARG A 150 23.63 12.15 3.80
C ARG A 150 23.50 12.93 2.49
N GLY A 151 22.28 13.09 2.00
CA GLY A 151 22.01 13.67 0.69
C GLY A 151 21.46 15.09 0.71
N SER A 152 21.14 15.63 1.89
CA SER A 152 20.54 16.95 2.04
C SER A 152 21.08 17.64 3.29
N ASN A 153 21.20 18.97 3.23
CA ASN A 153 21.48 19.81 4.39
C ASN A 153 20.20 20.23 5.12
N ALA A 154 19.04 19.69 4.72
CA ALA A 154 17.77 19.96 5.38
C ALA A 154 17.72 19.32 6.78
N SER A 155 16.96 19.94 7.68
CA SER A 155 16.71 19.34 9.00
C SER A 155 16.01 17.98 8.82
N ALA A 156 16.57 16.96 9.46
CA ALA A 156 16.01 15.61 9.50
C ALA A 156 15.43 15.28 10.89
N LEU A 157 15.25 16.29 11.76
CA LEU A 157 14.81 16.08 13.14
C LEU A 157 13.43 15.39 13.18
N GLY A 158 12.42 15.96 12.51
CA GLY A 158 11.08 15.36 12.50
C GLY A 158 11.01 13.99 11.83
N LEU A 159 11.88 13.72 10.84
CA LEU A 159 12.00 12.37 10.26
C LEU A 159 12.63 11.37 11.23
N CYS A 160 13.60 11.83 12.02
CA CYS A 160 14.25 11.01 13.03
C CYS A 160 13.29 10.70 14.19
N GLU A 161 12.56 11.70 14.69
CA GLU A 161 11.55 11.53 15.75
C GLU A 161 10.45 10.56 15.30
N ALA A 162 9.90 10.75 14.10
CA ALA A 162 8.90 9.84 13.54
C ALA A 162 9.45 8.41 13.37
N PHE A 163 10.73 8.27 12.98
CA PHE A 163 11.36 6.96 12.88
C PHE A 163 11.51 6.28 14.26
N LEU A 164 11.91 7.03 15.29
CA LEU A 164 12.05 6.51 16.65
C LEU A 164 10.68 6.11 17.25
N GLU A 165 9.64 6.90 17.00
CA GLU A 165 8.27 6.54 17.40
C GLU A 165 7.80 5.22 16.75
N GLN A 166 8.12 5.01 15.46
CA GLN A 166 7.83 3.75 14.78
C GLN A 166 8.67 2.58 15.30
N LEU A 167 9.90 2.84 15.73
CA LEU A 167 10.78 1.84 16.35
C LEU A 167 10.23 1.39 17.70
N GLU A 168 9.83 2.34 18.56
CA GLU A 168 9.19 2.07 19.86
C GLU A 168 7.86 1.32 19.68
N GLY A 169 7.03 1.76 18.72
CA GLY A 169 5.78 1.08 18.40
C GLY A 169 5.96 -0.34 17.87
N LEU A 170 7.04 -0.60 17.13
CA LEU A 170 7.40 -1.96 16.72
C LEU A 170 7.86 -2.79 17.92
N GLN A 171 8.71 -2.25 18.78
CA GLN A 171 9.18 -2.95 19.97
C GLN A 171 8.01 -3.40 20.86
N GLY A 172 7.10 -2.47 21.17
CA GLY A 172 5.89 -2.79 21.94
C GLY A 172 5.02 -3.87 21.29
N PHE A 173 4.86 -3.83 19.96
CA PHE A 173 4.13 -4.86 19.22
C PHE A 173 4.81 -6.24 19.29
N LEU A 174 6.14 -6.30 19.20
CA LEU A 174 6.89 -7.55 19.30
C LEU A 174 6.77 -8.15 20.71
N GLU A 175 6.87 -7.32 21.74
CA GLU A 175 6.71 -7.72 23.14
C GLU A 175 5.28 -8.19 23.46
N GLU A 176 4.25 -7.47 22.98
CA GLU A 176 2.84 -7.81 23.18
C GLU A 176 2.48 -9.20 22.60
N HIS A 177 3.11 -9.56 21.48
CA HIS A 177 2.82 -10.81 20.77
C HIS A 177 3.88 -11.90 20.93
N ASP A 178 4.86 -11.72 21.83
CA ASP A 178 5.99 -12.64 22.06
C ASP A 178 6.73 -13.04 20.78
N LEU A 179 6.95 -12.06 19.90
CA LEU A 179 7.61 -12.24 18.61
C LEU A 179 9.08 -11.89 18.71
N GLN A 180 9.93 -12.72 18.13
CA GLN A 180 11.37 -12.48 18.09
C GLN A 180 11.72 -11.47 16.98
N PRO A 181 12.50 -10.40 17.29
CA PRO A 181 12.99 -9.49 16.26
C PRO A 181 13.93 -10.21 15.30
N ASP A 182 13.95 -9.77 14.02
CA ASP A 182 14.95 -10.24 13.08
C ASP A 182 16.35 -9.69 13.42
N ALA A 183 17.40 -10.26 12.82
CA ALA A 183 18.78 -9.87 13.13
C ALA A 183 19.05 -8.36 12.90
N PHE A 184 18.41 -7.78 11.88
CA PHE A 184 18.49 -6.34 11.61
C PHE A 184 17.87 -5.53 12.74
N THR A 185 16.67 -5.88 13.18
CA THR A 185 15.91 -5.12 14.19
C THR A 185 16.48 -5.31 15.58
N ALA A 186 16.91 -6.52 15.93
CA ALA A 186 17.59 -6.78 17.20
C ALA A 186 18.89 -5.95 17.31
N ALA A 187 19.68 -5.89 16.23
CA ALA A 187 20.87 -5.06 16.19
C ALA A 187 20.52 -3.56 16.24
N MET A 188 19.50 -3.13 15.50
CA MET A 188 19.08 -1.74 15.46
C MET A 188 18.59 -1.23 16.82
N LEU A 189 17.72 -1.98 17.51
CA LEU A 189 17.25 -1.65 18.86
C LEU A 189 18.44 -1.48 19.81
N ARG A 190 19.31 -2.50 19.87
CA ARG A 190 20.51 -2.46 20.72
C ARG A 190 21.41 -1.25 20.48
N GLU A 191 21.70 -0.96 19.21
CA GLU A 191 22.63 0.13 18.88
C GLU A 191 21.99 1.52 19.03
N VAL A 192 20.67 1.65 18.85
CA VAL A 192 19.94 2.91 19.09
C VAL A 192 19.82 3.17 20.60
N ASP A 193 19.49 2.15 21.40
CA ASP A 193 19.42 2.25 22.87
C ASP A 193 20.76 2.60 23.52
N ALA A 194 21.87 2.23 22.86
CA ALA A 194 23.22 2.56 23.30
C ALA A 194 23.63 4.02 23.02
N LEU A 195 22.83 4.80 22.29
CA LEU A 195 23.11 6.21 22.03
C LEU A 195 22.72 7.08 23.23
N GLU A 196 23.66 7.89 23.73
CA GLU A 196 23.38 8.87 24.78
C GLU A 196 22.28 9.87 24.36
N GLU A 197 22.33 10.31 23.09
CA GLU A 197 21.32 11.16 22.48
C GLU A 197 21.05 10.68 21.04
N PRO A 198 19.82 10.23 20.70
CA PRO A 198 19.49 9.71 19.37
C PRO A 198 19.26 10.85 18.36
N LYS A 199 20.25 11.73 18.21
CA LYS A 199 20.26 12.80 17.21
C LYS A 199 20.30 12.20 15.79
N PRO A 200 19.70 12.86 14.77
CA PRO A 200 19.60 12.32 13.42
C PRO A 200 20.94 11.77 12.87
N GLY A 201 22.02 12.55 13.01
CA GLY A 201 23.34 12.13 12.52
C GLY A 201 23.97 10.96 13.27
N ALA A 202 23.64 10.74 14.55
CA ALA A 202 24.08 9.58 15.32
C ALA A 202 23.30 8.33 14.89
N VAL A 203 21.97 8.44 14.83
CA VAL A 203 21.07 7.36 14.38
C VAL A 203 21.44 6.91 12.96
N ALA A 204 21.62 7.84 12.02
CA ALA A 204 22.02 7.48 10.65
C ALA A 204 23.38 6.78 10.54
N ARG A 205 24.34 7.09 11.45
CA ARG A 205 25.64 6.41 11.49
C ARG A 205 25.52 4.95 11.96
N VAL A 206 24.59 4.67 12.87
CA VAL A 206 24.27 3.32 13.32
C VAL A 206 23.51 2.54 12.24
N LEU A 207 22.49 3.14 11.63
CA LEU A 207 21.61 2.47 10.67
C LEU A 207 22.32 2.05 9.38
N GLN A 208 23.24 2.88 8.87
CA GLN A 208 23.91 2.62 7.60
C GLN A 208 24.62 1.25 7.53
N PRO A 209 25.54 0.90 8.45
CA PRO A 209 26.20 -0.42 8.40
C PRO A 209 25.21 -1.56 8.62
N LEU A 210 24.17 -1.36 9.44
CA LEU A 210 23.14 -2.39 9.68
C LEU A 210 22.33 -2.70 8.42
N LEU A 211 21.96 -1.68 7.63
CA LEU A 211 21.27 -1.85 6.36
C LEU A 211 22.11 -2.66 5.35
N GLN A 212 23.44 -2.52 5.39
CA GLN A 212 24.37 -3.25 4.52
C GLN A 212 24.64 -4.67 5.00
N ALA A 213 24.71 -4.89 6.31
CA ALA A 213 25.11 -6.17 6.90
C ALA A 213 23.99 -7.21 6.90
N HIS A 214 22.73 -6.77 6.96
CA HIS A 214 21.59 -7.68 7.09
C HIS A 214 20.82 -7.77 5.77
N ALA A 215 20.33 -8.95 5.43
CA ALA A 215 19.36 -9.12 4.36
C ALA A 215 17.94 -8.72 4.83
N CYS A 216 17.07 -8.37 3.88
CA CYS A 216 15.64 -8.23 4.15
C CYS A 216 15.01 -9.62 4.31
N PRO A 217 14.28 -9.89 5.41
CA PRO A 217 13.67 -11.20 5.63
C PRO A 217 12.56 -11.48 4.61
N THR A 218 12.44 -12.75 4.21
CA THR A 218 11.34 -13.22 3.36
C THR A 218 10.05 -13.38 4.16
N LEU A 219 8.94 -12.88 3.61
CA LEU A 219 7.61 -13.07 4.18
C LEU A 219 7.28 -14.56 4.25
N ARG A 220 6.74 -14.98 5.40
CA ARG A 220 6.21 -16.32 5.59
C ARG A 220 4.80 -16.21 6.12
N PHE A 221 3.87 -16.82 5.40
CA PHE A 221 2.55 -17.09 5.98
C PHE A 221 2.62 -18.35 6.82
N ALA A 222 1.94 -18.34 7.95
CA ALA A 222 1.87 -19.52 8.79
C ALA A 222 1.01 -20.57 8.08
N ALA A 223 1.60 -21.74 7.80
CA ALA A 223 0.83 -22.88 7.33
C ALA A 223 -0.07 -23.35 8.46
N ASP A 224 -1.35 -23.58 8.17
CA ASP A 224 -2.21 -24.29 9.09
C ASP A 224 -1.70 -25.70 9.22
N THR A 225 -1.01 -25.96 10.32
CA THR A 225 -0.70 -27.32 10.72
C THR A 225 -2.03 -28.03 10.90
N ASN A 226 -2.22 -29.08 10.10
CA ASN A 226 -3.36 -30.00 10.03
C ASN A 226 -4.01 -30.34 11.39
N GLN A 227 -4.72 -29.41 12.01
CA GLN A 227 -5.58 -29.69 13.14
C GLN A 227 -6.90 -30.14 12.54
N SER A 228 -7.14 -31.44 12.61
CA SER A 228 -8.42 -32.09 12.35
C SER A 228 -9.50 -31.36 13.15
N GLY A 229 -10.25 -30.46 12.48
CA GLY A 229 -11.15 -29.50 13.12
C GLY A 229 -11.03 -28.05 12.63
N ALA A 230 -10.14 -27.76 11.67
CA ALA A 230 -9.98 -26.42 11.10
C ALA A 230 -11.32 -25.81 10.65
N GLN A 231 -11.66 -24.67 11.26
CA GLN A 231 -12.79 -23.83 10.87
C GLN A 231 -12.66 -23.42 9.39
N PRO A 232 -13.77 -23.22 8.65
CA PRO A 232 -13.70 -22.62 7.33
C PRO A 232 -12.97 -21.26 7.44
N ASN A 233 -11.99 -21.02 6.56
CA ASN A 233 -11.13 -19.81 6.51
C ASN A 233 -10.00 -19.70 7.55
N SER A 234 -9.48 -20.80 8.12
CA SER A 234 -8.27 -20.71 8.96
C SER A 234 -6.99 -20.35 8.17
N GLY A 235 -6.98 -20.68 6.88
CA GLY A 235 -5.82 -20.63 5.98
C GLY A 235 -5.45 -19.23 5.51
N LEU A 236 -5.09 -19.11 4.23
CA LEU A 236 -4.72 -17.83 3.61
C LEU A 236 -5.96 -16.99 3.24
N GLU A 237 -7.13 -17.62 3.16
CA GLU A 237 -8.41 -17.02 2.76
C GLU A 237 -8.91 -16.00 3.81
N ARG A 238 -8.41 -16.07 5.04
CA ARG A 238 -8.64 -15.04 6.08
C ARG A 238 -8.05 -13.69 5.70
N ILE A 239 -6.99 -13.69 4.88
CA ILE A 239 -6.34 -12.45 4.47
C ILE A 239 -7.29 -11.78 3.50
N LYS A 240 -7.73 -10.58 3.84
CA LYS A 240 -8.60 -9.77 2.98
C LYS A 240 -7.87 -8.53 2.51
N GLN A 241 -8.25 -8.02 1.35
CA GLN A 241 -7.69 -6.80 0.79
C GLN A 241 -8.80 -5.76 0.69
N THR A 242 -8.52 -4.56 1.20
CA THR A 242 -9.44 -3.43 1.06
C THR A 242 -9.51 -2.99 -0.40
N ARG A 243 -10.70 -3.03 -0.99
CA ARG A 243 -10.94 -2.68 -2.40
C ARG A 243 -12.33 -2.10 -2.60
N ALA A 244 -12.53 -1.38 -3.69
CA ALA A 244 -13.81 -0.85 -4.08
C ALA A 244 -14.15 -1.18 -5.54
N ILE A 245 -15.44 -1.28 -5.83
CA ILE A 245 -16.01 -1.38 -7.17
C ILE A 245 -16.95 -0.19 -7.33
N LEU A 246 -16.70 0.66 -8.33
CA LEU A 246 -17.60 1.75 -8.69
C LEU A 246 -18.59 1.26 -9.73
N TYR A 247 -19.88 1.48 -9.47
CA TYR A 247 -20.97 1.23 -10.42
C TYR A 247 -21.39 2.52 -11.12
N GLU A 248 -21.51 3.61 -10.37
CA GLU A 248 -21.72 4.95 -10.90
C GLU A 248 -20.65 5.91 -10.38
N PRO A 249 -20.08 6.78 -11.23
CA PRO A 249 -20.28 6.86 -12.69
C PRO A 249 -19.68 5.64 -13.42
N ALA A 250 -20.27 5.22 -14.55
CA ALA A 250 -19.86 4.02 -15.30
C ALA A 250 -18.62 4.21 -16.20
N GLY A 251 -18.13 5.44 -16.38
CA GLY A 251 -16.79 5.68 -16.94
C GLY A 251 -16.60 5.72 -18.44
N GLU A 252 -17.63 5.45 -19.21
CA GLU A 252 -17.53 5.26 -20.67
C GLU A 252 -18.66 5.98 -21.42
N THR A 253 -19.36 6.89 -20.76
CA THR A 253 -20.42 7.66 -21.41
C THR A 253 -19.83 8.86 -22.14
N ASP A 254 -19.86 8.81 -23.48
CA ASP A 254 -19.52 9.94 -24.36
C ASP A 254 -20.48 11.14 -24.21
N LEU A 255 -21.60 10.95 -23.51
CA LEU A 255 -22.58 12.01 -23.24
C LEU A 255 -22.03 12.96 -22.16
N PRO A 256 -21.72 14.22 -22.52
CA PRO A 256 -21.16 15.14 -21.55
C PRO A 256 -22.22 15.57 -20.52
N GLN A 257 -21.83 15.51 -19.25
CA GLN A 257 -22.62 16.13 -18.19
C GLN A 257 -22.49 17.65 -18.28
N LYS A 258 -23.63 18.34 -18.44
CA LYS A 258 -23.67 19.77 -18.70
C LYS A 258 -23.51 20.58 -17.40
N PHE A 259 -22.41 21.32 -17.32
CA PHE A 259 -22.02 22.16 -16.20
C PHE A 259 -22.30 23.64 -16.47
N THR A 260 -22.83 24.40 -15.52
CA THR A 260 -22.90 25.87 -15.63
C THR A 260 -21.82 26.48 -14.75
N ALA A 261 -20.97 27.35 -15.30
CA ALA A 261 -19.89 27.97 -14.53
C ALA A 261 -20.43 28.74 -13.30
N GLY A 262 -19.74 28.58 -12.16
CA GLY A 262 -20.13 29.17 -10.88
C GLY A 262 -21.26 28.41 -10.15
N LEU A 263 -21.83 27.37 -10.75
CA LEU A 263 -22.76 26.46 -10.08
C LEU A 263 -22.08 25.11 -9.80
N VAL A 264 -22.67 24.36 -8.88
CA VAL A 264 -22.20 23.01 -8.52
C VAL A 264 -22.86 21.99 -9.45
N LEU A 265 -22.06 21.09 -10.03
CA LEU A 265 -22.56 19.91 -10.74
C LEU A 265 -22.60 18.72 -9.76
N PRO A 266 -23.80 18.22 -9.41
CA PRO A 266 -23.92 16.99 -8.64
C PRO A 266 -23.68 15.77 -9.54
N ILE A 267 -22.80 14.87 -9.12
CA ILE A 267 -22.56 13.57 -9.76
C ILE A 267 -22.91 12.48 -8.76
N THR A 268 -23.77 11.55 -9.15
CA THR A 268 -24.07 10.37 -8.32
C THR A 268 -22.87 9.43 -8.30
N LEU A 269 -22.51 8.98 -7.10
CA LEU A 269 -21.49 7.97 -6.89
C LEU A 269 -22.13 6.80 -6.14
N ASP A 270 -22.09 5.64 -6.77
CA ASP A 270 -22.54 4.36 -6.20
C ASP A 270 -21.39 3.38 -6.28
N ALA A 271 -20.97 2.88 -5.13
CA ALA A 271 -19.83 1.98 -5.03
C ALA A 271 -20.03 0.94 -3.93
N GLU A 272 -19.49 -0.24 -4.15
CA GLU A 272 -19.33 -1.27 -3.13
C GLU A 272 -17.89 -1.28 -2.65
N ILE A 273 -17.71 -1.30 -1.34
CA ILE A 273 -16.40 -1.27 -0.69
C ILE A 273 -16.29 -2.49 0.22
N GLU A 274 -15.26 -3.29 -0.01
CA GLU A 274 -15.02 -4.54 0.70
C GLU A 274 -13.82 -4.40 1.64
N SER A 275 -13.91 -5.06 2.79
CA SER A 275 -12.83 -5.19 3.78
C SER A 275 -12.34 -3.84 4.34
N VAL A 276 -13.25 -2.93 4.68
CA VAL A 276 -12.91 -1.63 5.29
C VAL A 276 -13.11 -1.67 6.80
N GLN A 277 -12.06 -1.40 7.57
CA GLN A 277 -12.14 -1.28 9.03
C GLN A 277 -12.86 -0.01 9.49
N ASP A 278 -12.50 1.14 8.91
CA ASP A 278 -13.07 2.43 9.29
C ASP A 278 -13.50 3.24 8.05
N VAL A 279 -14.81 3.40 7.88
CA VAL A 279 -15.39 4.18 6.79
C VAL A 279 -15.06 5.67 6.88
N ARG A 280 -14.65 6.16 8.05
CA ARG A 280 -14.22 7.56 8.25
C ARG A 280 -12.92 7.88 7.51
N ASN A 281 -12.17 6.87 7.07
CA ASN A 281 -10.97 7.05 6.25
C ASN A 281 -11.29 7.04 4.75
N VAL A 282 -12.51 6.68 4.34
CA VAL A 282 -12.88 6.67 2.91
C VAL A 282 -13.04 8.10 2.40
N ARG A 283 -12.41 8.42 1.27
CA ARG A 283 -12.55 9.68 0.54
C ARG A 283 -12.85 9.41 -0.93
N VAL A 284 -13.62 10.30 -1.55
CA VAL A 284 -13.73 10.38 -3.01
C VAL A 284 -12.61 11.27 -3.52
N LYS A 285 -11.70 10.69 -4.30
CA LYS A 285 -10.60 11.40 -4.95
C LYS A 285 -11.06 11.86 -6.34
N VAL A 286 -11.08 13.17 -6.53
CA VAL A 286 -11.43 13.82 -7.79
C VAL A 286 -10.19 14.49 -8.35
N ARG A 287 -9.75 14.11 -9.54
CA ARG A 287 -8.63 14.72 -10.26
C ARG A 287 -9.16 15.50 -11.46
N TYR A 288 -8.89 16.79 -11.45
CA TYR A 288 -9.30 17.73 -12.47
C TYR A 288 -8.28 17.80 -13.63
N PRO A 289 -8.69 18.30 -14.81
CA PRO A 289 -7.81 18.45 -15.98
C PRO A 289 -6.60 19.35 -15.75
N ASP A 290 -6.72 20.31 -14.84
CA ASP A 290 -5.65 21.23 -14.44
C ASP A 290 -4.66 20.62 -13.44
N LYS A 291 -4.78 19.31 -13.19
CA LYS A 291 -4.00 18.50 -12.24
C LYS A 291 -4.30 18.78 -10.77
N GLN A 292 -5.31 19.60 -10.46
CA GLN A 292 -5.79 19.70 -9.08
C GLN A 292 -6.42 18.39 -8.65
N VAL A 293 -6.19 18.01 -7.40
CA VAL A 293 -6.79 16.83 -6.77
C VAL A 293 -7.56 17.30 -5.54
N GLN A 294 -8.81 16.89 -5.44
CA GLN A 294 -9.65 17.12 -4.27
C GLN A 294 -10.01 15.79 -3.62
N LEU A 295 -9.89 15.72 -2.30
CA LEU A 295 -10.37 14.61 -1.49
C LEU A 295 -11.65 15.05 -0.79
N ILE A 296 -12.76 14.44 -1.18
CA ILE A 296 -14.09 14.76 -0.65
C ILE A 296 -14.45 13.72 0.39
N LEU A 297 -14.80 14.17 1.59
CA LEU A 297 -15.32 13.32 2.67
C LEU A 297 -16.81 13.03 2.43
N PRO A 298 -17.21 11.78 2.18
CA PRO A 298 -18.62 11.43 2.10
C PRO A 298 -19.29 11.55 3.47
N ARG A 299 -20.61 11.77 3.48
CA ARG A 299 -21.35 11.79 4.75
C ARG A 299 -21.44 10.37 5.30
N LEU A 300 -21.31 10.22 6.62
CA LEU A 300 -21.43 8.90 7.25
C LEU A 300 -22.80 8.24 7.02
N ALA A 301 -23.85 9.04 6.87
CA ALA A 301 -25.20 8.55 6.55
C ALA A 301 -25.33 7.97 5.13
N ASP A 302 -24.38 8.25 4.23
CA ASP A 302 -24.38 7.77 2.84
C ASP A 302 -23.78 6.34 2.75
N PHE A 303 -23.18 5.84 3.83
CA PHE A 303 -22.69 4.47 3.95
C PHE A 303 -23.80 3.56 4.48
N ARG A 304 -24.04 2.44 3.78
CA ARG A 304 -24.90 1.36 4.23
C ARG A 304 -24.07 0.11 4.42
N GLN A 305 -24.04 -0.41 5.64
CA GLN A 305 -23.38 -1.68 5.91
C GLN A 305 -24.18 -2.82 5.27
N LEU A 306 -23.50 -3.64 4.47
CA LEU A 306 -24.08 -4.82 3.85
C LEU A 306 -23.75 -6.06 4.68
N GLU A 307 -22.47 -6.23 5.03
CA GLU A 307 -21.95 -7.33 5.83
C GLU A 307 -20.84 -6.79 6.76
N GLU A 308 -20.20 -7.67 7.52
CA GLU A 308 -19.02 -7.31 8.30
C GLU A 308 -17.91 -6.79 7.37
N LEU A 309 -17.40 -5.58 7.65
CA LEU A 309 -16.39 -4.87 6.85
C LEU A 309 -16.77 -4.61 5.37
N LYS A 310 -18.04 -4.80 4.99
CA LYS A 310 -18.54 -4.58 3.63
C LYS A 310 -19.63 -3.53 3.61
N TYR A 311 -19.46 -2.52 2.77
CA TYR A 311 -20.32 -1.34 2.74
C TYR A 311 -20.70 -0.98 1.30
N ARG A 312 -21.91 -0.45 1.13
CA ARG A 312 -22.29 0.30 -0.05
C ARG A 312 -22.23 1.79 0.25
N LEU A 313 -21.51 2.54 -0.57
CA LEU A 313 -21.48 4.00 -0.53
C LEU A 313 -22.37 4.54 -1.63
N TYR A 314 -23.42 5.26 -1.25
CA TYR A 314 -24.29 5.96 -2.20
C TYR A 314 -24.32 7.44 -1.85
N THR A 315 -23.56 8.25 -2.56
CA THR A 315 -23.38 9.68 -2.26
C THR A 315 -23.48 10.56 -3.51
N THR A 316 -23.61 11.87 -3.30
CA THR A 316 -23.58 12.86 -4.39
C THR A 316 -22.29 13.67 -4.27
N VAL A 317 -21.42 13.53 -5.26
CA VAL A 317 -20.16 14.27 -5.35
C VAL A 317 -20.46 15.63 -5.98
N LEU A 318 -20.11 16.69 -5.27
CA LEU A 318 -20.37 18.06 -5.68
C LEU A 318 -19.13 18.63 -6.36
N LEU A 319 -19.18 18.77 -7.68
CA LEU A 319 -18.09 19.38 -8.44
C LEU A 319 -18.31 20.88 -8.59
N SER A 320 -17.39 21.67 -8.06
CA SER A 320 -17.30 23.11 -8.32
C SER A 320 -15.96 23.43 -8.98
N HIS A 321 -16.00 24.07 -10.14
CA HIS A 321 -14.80 24.57 -10.81
C HIS A 321 -15.07 25.92 -11.48
N GLY A 322 -14.00 26.68 -11.76
CA GLY A 322 -14.07 27.87 -12.62
C GLY A 322 -14.50 27.54 -14.05
N VAL A 323 -14.71 28.59 -14.86
CA VAL A 323 -15.15 28.48 -16.26
C VAL A 323 -14.16 27.60 -17.05
N TRP A 324 -14.64 26.48 -17.59
CA TRP A 324 -13.95 25.76 -18.66
C TRP A 324 -14.46 26.25 -20.01
N SER A 325 -13.55 26.38 -20.98
CA SER A 325 -13.89 26.67 -22.37
C SER A 325 -14.28 25.43 -23.16
N GLU A 326 -13.84 24.25 -22.72
CA GLU A 326 -13.95 22.99 -23.45
C GLU A 326 -14.49 21.88 -22.55
N ALA A 327 -15.05 20.85 -23.19
CA ALA A 327 -15.49 19.65 -22.48
C ALA A 327 -14.31 18.74 -22.19
N LEU A 328 -14.14 18.35 -20.92
CA LEU A 328 -12.95 17.66 -20.42
C LEU A 328 -13.33 16.50 -19.50
N HIS A 329 -12.39 15.58 -19.32
CA HIS A 329 -12.55 14.44 -18.43
C HIS A 329 -12.06 14.78 -17.02
N VAL A 330 -12.89 14.46 -16.03
CA VAL A 330 -12.51 14.44 -14.61
C VAL A 330 -12.36 12.98 -14.19
N GLU A 331 -11.28 12.65 -13.48
CA GLU A 331 -11.09 11.31 -12.94
C GLU A 331 -11.65 11.24 -11.52
N MET A 332 -12.47 10.23 -11.23
CA MET A 332 -13.09 10.00 -9.94
C MET A 332 -12.76 8.60 -9.44
N GLY A 333 -12.29 8.48 -8.21
CA GLY A 333 -11.99 7.18 -7.59
C GLY A 333 -12.21 7.22 -6.09
N LEU A 334 -12.14 6.04 -5.47
CA LEU A 334 -12.20 5.90 -4.02
C LEU A 334 -10.81 5.63 -3.47
N VAL A 335 -10.50 6.29 -2.37
CA VAL A 335 -9.26 6.09 -1.63
C VAL A 335 -9.54 5.95 -0.14
N LEU A 336 -8.65 5.27 0.57
CA LEU A 336 -8.48 5.48 2.00
C LEU A 336 -7.51 6.64 2.20
N ASP A 337 -7.80 7.53 3.14
CA ASP A 337 -6.96 8.66 3.51
C ASP A 337 -6.63 8.57 4.99
N PHE A 338 -5.34 8.51 5.30
CA PHE A 338 -4.82 8.42 6.66
C PHE A 338 -4.16 9.72 7.12
N THR A 339 -4.27 10.82 6.36
CA THR A 339 -3.63 12.10 6.68
C THR A 339 -3.98 12.57 8.09
N ASP A 340 -5.25 12.48 8.49
CA ASP A 340 -5.70 12.90 9.83
C ASP A 340 -5.20 11.94 10.94
N THR A 341 -5.06 10.65 10.63
CA THR A 341 -4.56 9.65 11.57
C THR A 341 -3.05 9.82 11.81
N GLU A 342 -2.30 10.16 10.76
CA GLU A 342 -0.85 10.37 10.78
C GLU A 342 -0.46 11.79 11.25
N ALA A 343 -1.40 12.75 11.20
CA ALA A 343 -1.26 14.10 11.74
C ALA A 343 -1.63 14.19 13.23
N ALA A 344 -2.45 13.27 13.74
CA ALA A 344 -2.77 13.16 15.17
C ALA A 344 -1.64 12.57 16.03
N ALA A 345 -0.56 12.08 15.41
CA ALA A 345 0.69 11.78 16.11
C ALA A 345 1.28 13.08 16.70
N PRO A 346 1.64 13.13 17.99
CA PRO A 346 1.99 14.36 18.68
C PRO A 346 3.34 14.88 18.19
N GLY A 347 3.34 15.85 17.26
CA GLY A 347 4.58 16.55 16.87
C GLY A 347 4.58 17.35 15.57
N LYS A 348 3.55 17.26 14.71
CA LYS A 348 3.62 17.89 13.38
C LYS A 348 3.02 19.30 13.35
N GLY A 349 3.80 20.25 13.85
CA GLY A 349 3.69 21.65 13.42
C GLY A 349 4.06 21.76 11.94
N SER A 350 3.27 22.54 11.19
CA SER A 350 3.45 22.86 9.78
C SER A 350 4.92 23.08 9.40
N SER A 351 5.47 22.25 8.52
CA SER A 351 6.67 22.61 7.76
C SER A 351 6.44 22.37 6.27
N GLY A 352 5.93 23.37 5.58
CA GLY A 352 6.29 23.51 4.18
C GLY A 352 7.79 23.78 4.11
N GLN A 353 8.60 22.87 3.54
CA GLN A 353 9.81 23.21 2.78
C GLN A 353 10.65 21.99 2.31
N ARG A 354 11.04 22.06 1.03
CA ARG A 354 12.39 21.91 0.46
C ARG A 354 13.24 20.65 0.70
N SER A 355 12.72 19.55 1.23
CA SER A 355 13.32 18.25 0.91
C SER A 355 12.84 17.83 -0.48
N GLY A 356 13.75 17.56 -1.42
CA GLY A 356 13.39 17.14 -2.78
C GLY A 356 12.76 15.74 -2.88
N LEU A 357 12.41 15.13 -1.75
CA LEU A 357 11.59 13.91 -1.63
C LEU A 357 10.16 14.35 -1.31
N ARG A 358 9.20 13.93 -2.11
CA ARG A 358 7.78 14.25 -1.89
C ARG A 358 7.33 13.68 -0.53
N VAL A 359 6.46 14.43 0.16
CA VAL A 359 5.70 13.89 1.30
C VAL A 359 4.98 12.64 0.81
N GLU A 360 5.10 11.56 1.57
CA GLU A 360 4.43 10.30 1.28
C GLU A 360 2.93 10.53 1.04
N ASP A 361 2.37 9.88 0.02
CA ASP A 361 0.95 9.96 -0.26
C ASP A 361 0.25 9.05 0.75
N HIS A 362 -0.31 9.64 1.82
CA HIS A 362 -1.03 8.91 2.86
C HIS A 362 -2.40 8.39 2.39
N THR A 363 -2.63 8.35 1.07
CA THR A 363 -3.80 7.76 0.45
C THR A 363 -3.53 6.41 -0.20
N ILE A 364 -4.52 5.52 -0.15
CA ILE A 364 -4.49 4.19 -0.77
C ILE A 364 -5.64 4.09 -1.76
N GLU A 365 -5.32 3.91 -3.04
CA GLU A 365 -6.33 3.74 -4.08
C GLU A 365 -7.04 2.40 -3.96
N LEU A 366 -8.37 2.44 -3.84
CA LEU A 366 -9.21 1.25 -3.65
C LEU A 366 -9.68 0.62 -4.96
N CYS A 367 -9.62 1.39 -6.05
CA CYS A 367 -10.15 1.02 -7.35
C CYS A 367 -9.42 1.79 -8.46
N ARG A 368 -9.58 1.35 -9.71
CA ARG A 368 -9.17 2.16 -10.86
C ARG A 368 -10.07 3.40 -10.97
N PRO A 369 -9.52 4.62 -11.09
CA PRO A 369 -10.32 5.82 -11.28
C PRO A 369 -11.14 5.76 -12.57
N VAL A 370 -12.34 6.29 -12.50
CA VAL A 370 -13.30 6.38 -13.59
C VAL A 370 -13.26 7.77 -14.21
N ARG A 371 -13.36 7.87 -15.55
CA ARG A 371 -13.39 9.14 -16.27
C ARG A 371 -14.81 9.61 -16.51
N VAL A 372 -15.12 10.83 -16.09
CA VAL A 372 -16.42 11.47 -16.33
C VAL A 372 -16.24 12.65 -17.27
N TYR A 373 -16.98 12.65 -18.37
CA TYR A 373 -16.94 13.71 -19.35
C TYR A 373 -17.88 14.87 -18.98
N ILE A 374 -17.32 16.06 -18.79
CA ILE A 374 -18.04 17.24 -18.32
C ILE A 374 -17.91 18.36 -19.34
N ALA A 375 -19.03 18.98 -19.75
CA ALA A 375 -19.05 20.08 -20.71
C ALA A 375 -19.65 21.37 -20.12
N PRO A 376 -19.02 22.54 -20.32
CA PRO A 376 -19.60 23.81 -19.94
C PRO A 376 -20.84 24.14 -20.79
N LYS A 377 -21.88 24.67 -20.15
CA LYS A 377 -23.05 25.25 -20.82
C LYS A 377 -22.64 26.62 -21.35
N PRO A 378 -22.95 26.93 -22.63
CA PRO A 378 -22.70 28.26 -23.16
C PRO A 378 -23.49 29.29 -22.36
N ILE A 379 -22.79 30.33 -21.89
CA ILE A 379 -23.43 31.48 -21.24
C ILE A 379 -24.22 32.21 -22.32
N LYS A 380 -25.55 32.10 -22.29
CA LYS A 380 -26.41 32.96 -23.11
C LYS A 380 -26.26 34.38 -22.56
N ARG A 381 -25.38 35.18 -23.17
CA ARG A 381 -25.43 36.65 -22.99
C ARG A 381 -26.76 37.10 -23.56
N GLY A 382 -27.66 37.57 -22.69
CA GLY A 382 -28.88 38.24 -23.12
C GLY A 382 -28.49 39.45 -23.97
N LEU A 383 -29.11 39.55 -25.14
CA LEU A 383 -29.05 40.70 -26.04
C LEU A 383 -29.68 41.93 -25.39
#